data_AF-A0A0B7BHF5-F1
#
_entry.id   AF-A0A0B7BHF5-F1
#
_cell.length_a   1.000
_cell.length_b   1.000
_cell.length_c   1.000
_cell.angle_alpha   90.00
_cell.angle_beta   90.00
_cell.angle_gamma   90.00
#
_symmetry.space_group_name_H-M   'P 1'
#
loop_
_entity.id
_entity.type
_entity.pdbx_description
1 polymer ?
#
loop_
_entity_poly.entity_id
_entity_poly.type
_entity_poly.pdbx_seq_one_letter_code
_entity_poly.pdbx_strand_id
1 'polypeptide(L)'
;QKAFDRISHTYLHKTLLNCNIGTYFREWIKILYTKPESRVLVNYTISGTFELTRSVRQGFSLSPLLYVLALEPLLEKIRQDSTVKGTFIQGKGERKLLAYADDTVFFPPNTRSVENILNTFTMF
;
A
#
# COMPACT_ATOMS: atom_id res chain seq x y z
N GLN A 1 -8.55 -8.67 -5.28
CA GLN A 1 -8.40 -7.34 -5.93
C GLN A 1 -6.92 -7.18 -6.28
N LYS A 2 -6.51 -6.55 -7.39
CA LYS A 2 -5.07 -6.47 -7.77
C LYS A 2 -4.35 -5.36 -7.00
N ALA A 3 -3.69 -5.71 -5.89
CA ALA A 3 -3.18 -4.74 -4.93
C ALA A 3 -2.05 -3.85 -5.48
N PHE A 4 -1.08 -4.46 -6.18
CA PHE A 4 0.05 -3.78 -6.82
C PHE A 4 -0.38 -2.76 -7.87
N ASP A 5 -1.44 -3.05 -8.63
CA ASP A 5 -1.90 -2.22 -9.76
C ASP A 5 -2.60 -0.93 -9.36
N ARG A 6 -2.99 -0.81 -8.09
CA ARG A 6 -3.80 0.32 -7.61
C ARG A 6 -3.01 1.46 -7.01
N ILE A 7 -1.73 1.27 -6.73
CA ILE A 7 -0.89 2.29 -6.12
C ILE A 7 -0.68 3.44 -7.11
N SER A 8 -1.17 4.63 -6.75
CA SER A 8 -0.85 5.87 -7.47
C SER A 8 0.61 6.26 -7.24
N HIS A 9 1.31 6.66 -8.30
CA HIS A 9 2.70 7.12 -8.20
C HIS A 9 2.81 8.39 -7.33
N THR A 10 1.85 9.31 -7.44
CA THR A 10 1.77 10.51 -6.61
C THR A 10 1.63 10.17 -5.13
N TYR A 11 0.77 9.20 -4.80
CA TYR A 11 0.62 8.73 -3.42
C TYR A 11 1.91 8.09 -2.92
N LEU A 12 2.51 7.19 -3.69
CA LEU A 12 3.77 6.53 -3.34
C LEU A 12 4.88 7.55 -3.03
N HIS A 13 5.05 8.58 -3.86
CA HIS A 13 6.05 9.62 -3.63
C HIS A 13 5.82 10.39 -2.32
N LYS A 14 4.57 10.76 -2.02
CA LYS A 14 4.21 11.43 -0.76
C LYS A 14 4.46 10.52 0.44
N THR A 15 4.11 9.24 0.32
CA THR A 15 4.34 8.26 1.39
C THR A 15 5.82 8.09 1.68
N LEU A 16 6.67 7.93 0.66
CA LEU A 16 8.12 7.82 0.85
C LEU A 16 8.72 9.07 1.51
N LEU A 17 8.22 10.26 1.18
CA LEU A 17 8.61 11.51 1.84
C LEU A 17 8.22 11.49 3.32
N ASN A 18 6.98 11.12 3.64
CA ASN A 18 6.46 11.08 5.01
C ASN A 18 7.12 10.00 5.87
N CYS A 19 7.57 8.90 5.26
CA CYS A 19 8.38 7.86 5.92
C CYS A 19 9.84 8.28 6.15
N ASN A 20 10.22 9.54 5.85
CA ASN A 20 11.59 10.05 5.97
C ASN A 20 12.64 9.23 5.19
N ILE A 21 12.24 8.66 4.05
CA ILE A 21 13.18 7.93 3.19
C ILE A 21 14.15 8.92 2.53
N GLY A 22 15.43 8.55 2.50
CA GLY A 22 16.51 9.38 1.96
C GLY A 22 16.25 9.89 0.53
N THR A 23 16.68 11.12 0.27
CA THR A 23 16.46 11.82 -1.01
C THR A 23 16.97 11.02 -2.21
N TYR A 24 18.17 10.44 -2.13
CA TYR A 24 18.75 9.62 -3.20
C TYR A 24 17.83 8.48 -3.63
N PHE A 25 17.30 7.70 -2.67
CA PHE A 25 16.40 6.60 -2.99
C PHE A 25 15.09 7.11 -3.61
N ARG A 26 14.52 8.19 -3.07
CA ARG A 26 13.27 8.77 -3.59
C ARG A 26 13.41 9.28 -5.02
N GLU A 27 14.53 9.90 -5.38
CA GLU A 27 14.78 10.34 -6.75
C GLU A 27 14.95 9.17 -7.72
N TRP A 28 15.60 8.08 -7.31
CA TRP A 28 15.63 6.85 -8.13
C TRP A 28 14.24 6.27 -8.38
N ILE A 29 13.42 6.17 -7.33
CA ILE A 29 12.01 5.74 -7.50
C ILE A 29 11.28 6.70 -8.44
N LYS A 30 11.48 8.01 -8.31
CA LYS A 30 10.85 9.01 -9.18
C LYS A 30 11.22 8.82 -10.63
N ILE A 31 12.49 8.57 -10.94
CA ILE A 31 12.94 8.28 -12.29
C ILE A 31 12.25 7.01 -12.83
N LEU A 32 12.17 5.94 -12.04
CA LEU A 32 11.55 4.68 -12.45
C LEU A 32 10.04 4.81 -12.75
N TYR A 33 9.35 5.75 -12.10
CA TYR A 33 7.92 5.99 -12.26
C TYR A 33 7.59 7.31 -12.98
N THR A 34 8.56 7.96 -13.63
CA THR A 34 8.29 9.15 -14.46
C THR A 34 7.87 8.71 -15.86
N LYS A 35 6.61 9.00 -16.23
CA LYS A 35 6.01 8.66 -17.53
C LYS A 35 6.28 7.20 -17.98
N PRO A 36 6.02 6.19 -17.14
CA PRO A 36 6.28 4.82 -17.52
C PRO A 36 5.28 4.41 -18.61
N GLU A 37 5.79 3.91 -19.74
CA GLU A 37 4.95 3.40 -20.82
C GLU A 37 4.86 1.87 -20.79
N SER A 38 3.79 1.34 -21.38
CA SER A 38 3.57 -0.09 -21.56
C SER A 38 2.96 -0.40 -22.92
N ARG A 39 3.05 -1.67 -23.32
CA ARG A 39 2.44 -2.24 -24.51
C ARG A 39 1.86 -3.62 -24.15
N VAL A 40 0.80 -4.01 -24.83
CA VAL A 40 0.14 -5.31 -24.64
C VAL A 40 0.48 -6.21 -25.82
N LEU A 41 0.97 -7.41 -25.54
CA LEU A 41 1.24 -8.46 -26.53
C LEU A 41 0.11 -9.50 -26.47
N VAL A 42 -0.62 -9.69 -27.56
CA VAL A 42 -1.67 -10.72 -27.70
C VAL A 42 -1.47 -11.43 -29.03
N ASN A 43 -1.34 -12.76 -29.01
CA ASN A 43 -1.18 -13.58 -30.22
C ASN A 43 -0.12 -13.03 -31.18
N TYR A 44 1.07 -12.71 -30.66
CA TYR A 44 2.19 -12.13 -31.41
C TYR A 44 1.95 -10.71 -31.97
N THR A 45 0.82 -10.09 -31.68
CA THR A 45 0.50 -8.71 -32.06
C THR A 45 0.73 -7.77 -30.88
N ILE A 46 1.49 -6.70 -31.10
CA ILE A 46 1.80 -5.70 -30.07
C ILE A 46 0.91 -4.46 -30.26
N SER A 47 0.28 -4.00 -29.18
CA SER A 47 -0.50 -2.77 -29.17
C SER A 47 0.36 -1.52 -29.40
N GLY A 48 -0.30 -0.36 -29.56
CA GLY A 48 0.33 0.94 -29.35
C GLY A 48 0.85 1.12 -27.91
N THR A 49 1.71 2.11 -27.71
CA THR A 49 2.17 2.51 -26.37
C THR A 49 1.09 3.27 -25.63
N PHE A 50 1.03 3.07 -24.32
CA PHE A 50 0.18 3.84 -23.42
C PHE A 50 0.91 4.10 -22.10
N GLU A 51 0.62 5.24 -21.48
CA GLU A 51 1.21 5.63 -20.20
C GLU A 51 0.54 4.92 -19.03
N LEU A 52 1.35 4.50 -18.05
CA LEU A 52 0.92 3.94 -16.77
C LEU A 52 0.88 5.05 -15.73
N THR A 53 -0.31 5.36 -15.21
CA THR A 53 -0.51 6.39 -14.17
C THR A 53 -0.54 5.85 -12.75
N ARG A 54 -0.54 4.53 -12.62
CA ARG A 54 -0.61 3.75 -11.38
C ARG A 54 0.07 2.40 -11.61
N SER A 55 0.22 1.63 -10.54
CA SER A 55 0.89 0.34 -10.47
C SER A 55 2.36 0.42 -10.07
N VAL A 56 2.74 -0.52 -9.20
CA VAL A 56 4.12 -0.94 -9.00
C VAL A 56 4.34 -2.22 -9.83
N ARG A 57 5.27 -2.19 -10.79
CA ARG A 57 5.46 -3.27 -11.79
C ARG A 57 5.65 -4.63 -11.14
N GLN A 58 4.70 -5.55 -11.34
CA GLN A 58 4.83 -6.93 -10.87
C GLN A 58 6.03 -7.61 -11.58
N GLY A 59 6.81 -8.39 -10.83
CA GLY A 59 8.07 -8.99 -11.32
C GLY A 59 9.31 -8.10 -11.14
N PHE A 60 9.14 -6.85 -10.70
CA PHE A 60 10.26 -6.01 -10.26
C PHE A 60 10.57 -6.26 -8.77
N SER A 61 11.85 -6.46 -8.44
CA SER A 61 12.29 -6.83 -7.08
C SER A 61 11.93 -5.81 -6.01
N LEU A 62 11.78 -4.53 -6.36
CA LEU A 62 11.40 -3.46 -5.43
C LEU A 62 9.89 -3.34 -5.20
N SER A 63 9.05 -3.90 -6.06
CA SER A 63 7.59 -3.72 -5.98
C SER A 63 6.97 -4.23 -4.67
N PRO A 64 7.39 -5.38 -4.09
CA PRO A 64 6.92 -5.80 -2.76
C PRO A 64 7.23 -4.78 -1.67
N LEU A 65 8.43 -4.21 -1.66
CA LEU A 65 8.83 -3.21 -0.67
C LEU A 65 8.03 -1.92 -0.83
N LEU A 66 7.89 -1.43 -2.06
CA LEU A 66 7.11 -0.22 -2.35
C LEU A 66 5.63 -0.40 -1.99
N TYR A 67 5.09 -1.60 -2.17
CA TYR A 67 3.74 -1.94 -1.74
C TYR A 67 3.58 -1.85 -0.22
N VAL A 68 4.48 -2.49 0.54
CA VAL A 68 4.45 -2.44 2.02
C VAL A 68 4.57 -1.00 2.51
N LEU A 69 5.49 -0.21 1.95
CA LEU A 69 5.64 1.20 2.29
C LEU A 69 4.38 2.01 1.97
N ALA A 70 3.73 1.75 0.84
CA ALA A 70 2.48 2.42 0.47
C ALA A 70 1.31 2.06 1.41
N LEU A 71 1.28 0.83 1.92
CA LEU A 71 0.24 0.35 2.83
C LEU A 71 0.43 0.88 4.27
N GLU A 72 1.67 1.12 4.68
CA GLU A 72 2.03 1.45 6.06
C GLU A 72 1.29 2.66 6.67
N PRO A 73 1.08 3.80 5.98
CA PRO A 73 0.33 4.93 6.54
C PRO A 73 -1.10 4.56 6.99
N LEU A 74 -1.77 3.68 6.24
CA LEU A 74 -3.09 3.18 6.60
C LEU A 74 -3.03 2.30 7.85
N LEU A 75 -2.08 1.36 7.89
CA LEU A 75 -1.93 0.47 9.04
C LEU A 75 -1.55 1.25 10.30
N GLU A 76 -0.69 2.25 10.18
CA GLU A 76 -0.29 3.09 11.29
C GLU A 76 -1.44 3.92 11.81
N LYS A 77 -2.28 4.48 10.91
CA LYS A 77 -3.49 5.20 11.30
C LYS A 77 -4.41 4.32 12.16
N ILE A 78 -4.61 3.07 11.78
CA ILE A 78 -5.43 2.10 12.53
C ILE A 78 -4.76 1.73 13.86
N ARG A 79 -3.45 1.53 13.88
CA ARG A 79 -2.70 1.21 15.12
C ARG A 79 -2.80 2.35 16.14
N GLN A 80 -2.64 3.59 15.71
CA GLN A 80 -2.66 4.77 16.58
C GLN A 80 -4.07 5.22 16.97
N ASP A 81 -5.11 4.85 16.23
CA ASP A 81 -6.48 5.26 16.54
C ASP A 81 -6.97 4.59 17.84
N SER A 82 -7.14 5.39 18.90
CA SER A 82 -7.62 4.94 20.21
C SER A 82 -9.08 4.44 20.20
N THR A 83 -9.86 4.83 19.19
CA THR A 83 -11.26 4.41 18.98
C THR A 83 -11.35 3.04 18.33
N VAL A 84 -10.29 2.57 17.68
CA VAL A 84 -10.16 1.20 17.20
C VAL A 84 -9.58 0.34 18.33
N LYS A 85 -10.36 -0.60 18.85
CA LYS A 85 -9.87 -1.61 19.81
C LYS A 85 -9.45 -2.88 19.09
N GLY A 86 -8.47 -3.57 19.67
CA GLY A 86 -7.96 -4.85 19.24
C GLY A 86 -8.29 -5.96 20.24
N THR A 87 -8.05 -7.20 19.83
CA THR A 87 -8.17 -8.36 20.71
C THR A 87 -6.95 -8.46 21.60
N PHE A 88 -7.16 -8.68 22.90
CA PHE A 88 -6.08 -8.92 23.84
C PHE A 88 -5.60 -10.37 23.76
N ILE A 89 -4.31 -10.57 23.50
CA ILE A 89 -3.69 -11.89 23.49
C ILE A 89 -2.80 -12.00 24.73
N GLN A 90 -3.05 -13.03 25.55
CA GLN A 90 -2.30 -13.28 26.76
C GLN A 90 -0.79 -13.35 26.46
N GLY A 91 0.01 -12.58 27.19
CA GLY A 91 1.47 -12.49 27.01
C GLY A 91 1.95 -11.66 25.81
N LYS A 92 1.06 -11.16 24.93
CA LYS A 92 1.41 -10.33 23.76
C LYS A 92 0.78 -8.93 23.78
N GLY A 93 -0.22 -8.72 24.63
CA GLY A 93 -0.97 -7.46 24.74
C GLY A 93 -2.07 -7.34 23.69
N GLU A 94 -2.56 -6.12 23.48
CA GLU A 94 -3.57 -5.83 22.46
C GLU A 94 -2.98 -5.96 21.04
N ARG A 95 -3.75 -6.56 20.14
CA ARG A 95 -3.45 -6.66 18.72
C ARG A 95 -4.65 -6.21 17.91
N LYS A 96 -4.48 -5.16 17.11
CA LYS A 96 -5.54 -4.62 16.23
C LYS A 96 -5.54 -5.26 14.86
N LEU A 97 -4.36 -5.57 14.31
CA LEU A 97 -4.19 -6.11 12.97
C LEU A 97 -2.91 -6.93 12.81
N LEU A 98 -2.87 -7.72 11.74
CA LEU A 98 -1.71 -8.38 11.17
C LEU A 98 -1.76 -8.16 9.65
N ALA A 99 -0.65 -7.70 9.06
CA ALA A 99 -0.55 -7.52 7.61
C ALA A 99 0.60 -8.35 7.06
N TYR A 100 0.36 -9.02 5.93
CA TYR A 100 1.36 -9.81 5.21
C TYR A 100 1.11 -9.72 3.71
N ALA A 101 2.09 -9.19 2.97
CA ALA A 101 1.92 -8.86 1.54
C ALA A 101 0.62 -8.05 1.34
N ASP A 102 -0.27 -8.49 0.46
CA ASP A 102 -1.56 -7.85 0.18
C ASP A 102 -2.68 -8.21 1.17
N ASP A 103 -2.48 -9.23 2.02
CA ASP A 103 -3.47 -9.63 3.01
C ASP A 103 -3.33 -8.85 4.31
N THR A 104 -4.45 -8.35 4.83
CA THR A 104 -4.53 -7.72 6.16
C THR A 104 -5.68 -8.31 6.93
N VAL A 105 -5.38 -8.84 8.13
CA VAL A 105 -6.33 -9.42 9.07
C VAL A 105 -6.50 -8.47 10.24
N PHE A 106 -7.74 -8.13 10.57
CA PHE A 106 -8.08 -7.30 11.73
C PHE A 106 -8.61 -8.16 12.87
N PHE A 107 -8.35 -7.75 14.11
CA PHE A 107 -8.84 -8.41 15.32
C PHE A 107 -9.69 -7.46 16.18
N PRO A 108 -10.84 -6.96 15.68
CA PRO A 108 -11.70 -6.09 16.47
C PRO A 108 -12.53 -6.91 17.47
N PRO A 109 -12.63 -6.49 18.74
CA PRO A 109 -13.44 -7.20 19.74
C PRO A 109 -14.94 -6.84 19.65
N ASN A 110 -15.30 -5.81 18.88
CA ASN A 110 -16.67 -5.31 18.74
C ASN A 110 -16.92 -4.65 17.38
N THR A 111 -18.20 -4.51 17.02
CA THR A 111 -18.66 -3.90 15.76
C THR A 111 -18.23 -2.45 15.61
N ARG A 112 -18.22 -1.66 16.69
CA ARG A 112 -17.77 -0.27 16.65
C ARG A 112 -16.32 -0.12 16.17
N SER A 113 -15.44 -1.04 16.57
CA SER A 113 -14.05 -1.05 16.11
C SER A 113 -13.96 -1.44 14.63
N VAL A 114 -14.83 -2.33 14.14
CA VAL A 114 -14.96 -2.64 12.71
C VAL A 114 -15.35 -1.39 11.92
N GLU A 115 -16.38 -0.67 12.37
CA GLU A 115 -16.85 0.56 11.73
C GLU A 115 -15.74 1.62 11.67
N ASN A 116 -15.02 1.84 12.76
CA ASN A 116 -13.90 2.79 12.79
C ASN A 116 -12.76 2.39 11.85
N ILE A 117 -12.46 1.08 11.74
CA ILE A 117 -11.49 0.56 10.76
C ILE A 117 -11.99 0.87 9.34
N LEU A 118 -13.24 0.58 9.02
CA LEU A 118 -13.82 0.84 7.68
C LEU A 118 -13.84 2.33 7.35
N ASN A 119 -14.15 3.19 8.32
CA ASN A 119 -14.07 4.65 8.16
C ASN A 119 -12.63 5.13 7.91
N THR A 120 -11.62 4.41 8.40
CA THR A 120 -10.23 4.75 8.10
C THR A 120 -9.91 4.47 6.63
N PHE A 121 -10.45 3.38 6.05
CA PHE A 121 -10.26 3.08 4.63
C PHE A 121 -10.85 4.13 3.69
N THR A 122 -11.91 4.85 4.08
CA THR A 122 -12.51 5.88 3.21
C THR A 122 -11.69 7.16 3.14
N MET A 123 -10.68 7.32 4.00
CA MET A 123 -9.76 8.45 4.00
C MET A 123 -8.57 8.27 3.02
N PHE A 124 -8.38 7.07 2.48
CA PHE A 124 -7.28 6.68 1.59
C PHE A 124 -7.78 6.28 0.20
#